data_AF-A0A1H8MJ58-F1
#
_entry.id   AF-A0A1H8MJ58-F1
#
_cell.length_a   1.000
_cell.length_b   1.000
_cell.length_c   1.000
_cell.angle_alpha   90.00
_cell.angle_beta   90.00
_cell.angle_gamma   90.00
#
_symmetry.space_group_name_H-M   'P 1'
#
loop_
_entity.id
_entity.type
_entity.pdbx_description
1 polymer ?
#
loop_
_entity_poly.entity_id
_entity_poly.type
_entity_poly.pdbx_seq_one_letter_code
_entity_poly.pdbx_strand_id
1 'polypeptide(L)'
;MFSKFIGNLIAVTLCAAPMMAQDLKSRSTYDDTPIVCAAYFRMLVRAYEDDGDQLGAKQYMERFNRSYTQGQANITSVGGTEEEAHKVTQRFIDIISEMAEKRQEPALKSLVAMCNRQFP
;
A
#
# COMPACT_ATOMS: atom_id res chain seq x y z
N MET A 1 9.01 61.99 -27.45
CA MET A 1 7.94 62.34 -26.50
C MET A 1 6.87 61.26 -26.61
N PHE A 2 6.33 60.82 -25.48
CA PHE A 2 5.51 59.61 -25.23
C PHE A 2 6.30 58.32 -24.93
N SER A 3 6.82 58.27 -23.70
CA SER A 3 6.83 57.05 -22.87
C SER A 3 5.44 56.45 -22.80
N LYS A 4 5.33 55.12 -22.74
CA LYS A 4 4.69 54.40 -21.62
C LYS A 4 4.61 52.88 -21.85
N PHE A 5 5.07 52.17 -20.82
CA PHE A 5 4.50 50.96 -20.20
C PHE A 5 5.21 49.61 -20.34
N ILE A 6 5.87 49.25 -19.22
CA ILE A 6 5.71 47.99 -18.45
C ILE A 6 5.92 46.70 -19.28
N GLY A 7 7.03 45.97 -19.14
CA GLY A 7 7.69 45.60 -17.90
C GLY A 7 7.09 44.30 -17.35
N ASN A 8 7.76 43.18 -17.62
CA ASN A 8 7.64 41.93 -16.87
C ASN A 8 6.31 41.14 -16.96
N LEU A 9 6.19 40.31 -18.00
CA LEU A 9 5.36 39.10 -17.96
C LEU A 9 6.31 37.91 -17.76
N ILE A 10 6.70 37.67 -16.51
CA ILE A 10 7.18 36.35 -16.10
C ILE A 10 5.94 35.47 -16.12
N ALA A 11 5.74 34.77 -17.22
CA ALA A 11 4.88 33.61 -17.27
C ALA A 11 5.50 32.57 -16.33
N VAL A 12 5.13 32.63 -15.04
CA VAL A 12 5.32 31.54 -14.11
C VAL A 12 4.41 30.43 -14.61
N THR A 13 4.95 29.66 -15.55
CA THR A 13 4.40 28.37 -15.93
C THR A 13 4.64 27.51 -14.70
N LEU A 14 3.66 27.44 -13.81
CA LEU A 14 3.57 26.38 -12.81
C LEU A 14 3.51 25.07 -13.60
N CYS A 15 4.69 24.53 -13.89
CA CYS A 15 4.83 23.10 -14.09
C CYS A 15 4.49 22.50 -12.73
N ALA A 16 3.20 22.24 -12.52
CA ALA A 16 2.79 21.18 -11.62
C ALA A 16 3.41 19.90 -12.20
N ALA A 17 4.65 19.62 -11.79
CA ALA A 17 5.23 18.32 -12.03
C ALA A 17 4.27 17.32 -11.36
N PRO A 18 3.76 16.30 -12.07
CA PRO A 18 3.07 15.22 -11.41
C PRO A 18 4.13 14.51 -10.56
N MET A 19 4.21 14.89 -9.29
CA MET A 19 4.96 14.18 -8.26
C MET A 19 4.16 12.92 -7.88
N MET A 20 3.92 12.06 -8.87
CA MET A 20 3.20 10.79 -8.77
C MET A 20 3.88 9.78 -9.71
N ALA A 21 5.21 9.69 -9.65
CA ALA A 21 5.96 8.75 -10.50
C ALA A 21 7.25 8.22 -9.86
N GLN A 22 7.46 8.42 -8.56
CA GLN A 22 8.67 8.00 -7.87
C GLN A 22 8.36 7.14 -6.66
N ASP A 23 7.63 6.02 -6.80
CA ASP A 23 7.67 5.07 -5.67
C ASP A 23 7.26 3.63 -5.95
N LEU A 24 7.57 3.12 -7.14
CA LEU A 24 7.43 1.69 -7.46
C LEU A 24 8.78 0.99 -7.67
N LYS A 25 9.89 1.73 -7.54
CA LYS A 25 11.25 1.21 -7.79
C LYS A 25 12.28 1.65 -6.74
N SER A 26 11.83 2.01 -5.54
CA SER A 26 12.71 1.95 -4.37
C SER A 26 12.72 0.49 -3.94
N ARG A 27 13.86 -0.19 -4.11
CA ARG A 27 14.05 -1.52 -3.52
C ARG A 27 13.87 -1.31 -2.02
N SER A 28 12.76 -1.80 -1.46
CA SER A 28 12.45 -1.61 -0.04
C SER A 28 13.69 -1.94 0.79
N THR A 29 14.03 -1.08 1.75
CA THR A 29 15.18 -1.29 2.64
C THR A 29 14.93 -2.42 3.63
N TYR A 30 13.69 -2.91 3.69
CA TYR A 30 13.21 -4.01 4.52
C TYR A 30 12.42 -5.01 3.67
N ASP A 31 12.27 -6.24 4.16
CA ASP A 31 11.35 -7.22 3.58
C ASP A 31 9.90 -6.80 3.82
N ASP A 32 9.21 -6.41 2.75
CA ASP A 32 7.83 -5.94 2.77
C ASP A 32 6.79 -7.07 2.66
N THR A 33 7.23 -8.31 2.42
CA THR A 33 6.33 -9.45 2.25
C THR A 33 5.34 -9.62 3.40
N PRO A 34 5.73 -9.49 4.69
CA PRO A 34 4.78 -9.57 5.79
C PRO A 34 3.70 -8.47 5.74
N ILE A 35 4.04 -7.24 5.37
CA ILE A 35 3.06 -6.15 5.25
C ILE A 35 2.13 -6.37 4.07
N VAL A 36 2.65 -6.83 2.93
CA VAL A 36 1.84 -7.17 1.75
C VAL A 36 0.83 -8.26 2.11
N CYS A 37 1.25 -9.28 2.84
CA CYS A 37 0.34 -10.35 3.28
C CYS A 37 -0.64 -9.90 4.36
N ALA A 38 -0.23 -9.00 5.27
CA ALA A 38 -1.15 -8.39 6.22
C ALA A 38 -2.27 -7.64 5.49
N ALA A 39 -1.93 -6.81 4.50
CA ALA A 39 -2.91 -6.11 3.68
C ALA A 39 -3.91 -7.07 3.01
N TYR A 40 -3.41 -8.15 2.41
CA TYR A 40 -4.26 -9.21 1.82
C TYR A 40 -5.20 -9.85 2.86
N PHE A 41 -4.68 -10.29 4.00
CA PHE A 41 -5.52 -10.91 5.03
C PHE A 41 -6.54 -9.94 5.61
N ARG A 42 -6.21 -8.64 5.75
CA ARG A 42 -7.17 -7.63 6.21
C ARG A 42 -8.35 -7.49 5.24
N MET A 43 -8.12 -7.61 3.93
CA MET A 43 -9.20 -7.64 2.96
C MET A 43 -10.09 -8.88 3.11
N LEU A 44 -9.50 -10.05 3.38
CA LEU A 44 -10.29 -11.25 3.65
C LEU A 44 -11.10 -11.14 4.93
N VAL A 45 -10.54 -10.58 6.00
CA VAL A 45 -11.30 -10.31 7.23
C VAL A 45 -12.57 -9.53 6.90
N ARG A 46 -12.46 -8.43 6.13
CA ARG A 46 -13.61 -7.62 5.73
C ARG A 46 -14.60 -8.42 4.87
N ALA A 47 -14.11 -9.16 3.87
CA ALA A 47 -14.98 -9.96 3.02
C ALA A 47 -15.79 -11.01 3.80
N TYR A 48 -15.15 -11.70 4.74
CA TYR A 48 -15.83 -12.67 5.60
C TYR A 48 -16.76 -12.01 6.63
N GLU A 49 -16.40 -10.83 7.16
CA GLU A 49 -17.28 -10.01 8.00
C GLU A 49 -18.55 -9.59 7.22
N ASP A 50 -18.39 -9.14 5.98
CA ASP A 50 -19.49 -8.72 5.09
C ASP A 50 -20.41 -9.90 4.73
N ASP A 51 -19.84 -11.11 4.57
CA ASP A 51 -20.58 -12.35 4.34
C ASP A 51 -21.22 -12.93 5.62
N GLY A 52 -20.93 -12.34 6.79
CA GLY A 52 -21.43 -12.78 8.10
C GLY A 52 -20.71 -14.00 8.69
N ASP A 53 -19.61 -14.46 8.09
CA ASP A 53 -18.80 -15.57 8.60
C ASP A 53 -17.75 -15.07 9.61
N GLN A 54 -18.17 -15.07 10.88
CA GLN A 54 -17.33 -14.67 12.01
C GLN A 54 -16.13 -15.60 12.25
N LEU A 55 -16.25 -16.90 11.92
CA LEU A 55 -15.15 -17.84 12.14
C LEU A 55 -14.05 -17.62 11.11
N GLY A 56 -14.42 -17.48 9.84
CA GLY A 56 -13.49 -17.15 8.76
C GLY A 56 -12.82 -15.80 8.99
N ALA A 57 -13.59 -14.77 9.36
CA ALA A 57 -13.04 -13.46 9.72
C ALA A 57 -12.01 -13.55 10.86
N LYS A 58 -12.32 -14.30 11.92
CA LYS A 58 -11.38 -14.51 13.04
C LYS A 58 -10.09 -15.20 12.59
N GLN A 59 -10.18 -16.26 11.79
CA GLN A 59 -9.01 -16.99 11.29
C GLN A 59 -8.08 -16.09 10.48
N TYR A 60 -8.64 -15.27 9.58
CA TYR A 60 -7.83 -14.32 8.81
C TYR A 60 -7.33 -13.15 9.65
N MET A 61 -8.04 -12.75 10.71
CA MET A 61 -7.56 -11.73 11.65
C MET A 61 -6.31 -12.21 12.40
N GLU A 62 -6.24 -13.49 12.78
CA GLU A 62 -5.04 -14.05 13.40
C GLU A 62 -3.83 -14.02 12.44
N ARG A 63 -4.05 -14.32 11.16
CA ARG A 63 -3.01 -14.21 10.13
C ARG A 63 -2.59 -12.78 9.85
N PHE A 64 -3.56 -11.86 9.80
CA PHE A 64 -3.31 -10.41 9.71
C PHE A 64 -2.43 -9.95 10.87
N ASN A 65 -2.80 -10.23 12.11
CA ASN A 65 -2.05 -9.78 13.28
C ASN A 65 -0.59 -10.29 13.27
N ARG A 66 -0.39 -11.57 12.92
CA ARG A 66 0.94 -12.18 12.88
C ARG A 66 1.82 -11.54 11.80
N SER A 67 1.30 -11.39 10.59
CA SER A 67 2.02 -10.80 9.46
C SER A 67 2.25 -9.30 9.64
N TYR A 68 1.26 -8.57 10.18
CA TYR A 68 1.38 -7.14 10.50
C TYR A 68 2.44 -6.88 11.56
N THR A 69 2.46 -7.67 12.64
CA THR A 69 3.47 -7.54 13.71
C THR A 69 4.88 -7.77 13.17
N GLN A 70 5.06 -8.80 12.35
CA GLN A 70 6.36 -9.04 11.71
C GLN A 70 6.75 -7.93 10.74
N GLY A 71 5.80 -7.44 9.93
CA GLY A 71 6.03 -6.35 9.00
C GLY A 71 6.39 -5.03 9.69
N GLN A 72 5.72 -4.74 10.81
CA GLN A 72 6.03 -3.60 11.66
C GLN A 72 7.45 -3.71 12.23
N ALA A 73 7.84 -4.89 12.72
CA ALA A 73 9.20 -5.14 13.20
C ALA A 73 10.25 -4.96 12.08
N ASN A 74 9.95 -5.38 10.86
CA ASN A 74 10.84 -5.18 9.71
C ASN A 74 11.06 -3.68 9.41
N ILE A 75 9.99 -2.89 9.42
CA ILE A 75 10.05 -1.44 9.18
C ILE A 75 10.81 -0.73 10.30
N THR A 76 10.53 -1.06 11.56
CA THR A 76 11.21 -0.44 12.69
C THR A 76 12.68 -0.84 12.79
N SER A 77 13.06 -2.03 12.32
CA SER A 77 14.46 -2.48 12.32
C SER A 77 15.40 -1.61 11.47
N VAL A 78 14.86 -0.90 10.48
CA VAL A 78 15.61 0.03 9.62
C VAL A 78 15.38 1.50 9.97
N GLY A 79 14.79 1.77 11.15
CA GLY A 79 14.56 3.12 11.66
C GLY A 79 13.21 3.74 11.29
N GLY A 80 12.31 2.98 10.65
CA GLY A 80 10.94 3.41 10.40
C GLY A 80 10.08 3.42 11.67
N THR A 81 8.86 3.92 11.57
CA THR A 81 7.93 4.03 12.71
C THR A 81 6.74 3.05 12.61
N GLU A 82 6.04 2.84 13.72
CA GLU A 82 4.78 2.09 13.70
C GLU A 82 3.71 2.75 12.82
N GLU A 83 3.65 4.09 12.81
CA GLU A 83 2.75 4.86 11.95
C GLU A 83 3.08 4.64 10.47
N GLU A 84 4.37 4.56 10.14
CA GLU A 84 4.83 4.24 8.79
C GLU A 84 4.41 2.83 8.38
N ALA A 85 4.55 1.84 9.26
CA ALA A 85 4.05 0.48 9.01
C ALA A 85 2.53 0.46 8.74
N HIS A 86 1.76 1.26 9.49
CA HIS A 86 0.33 1.40 9.26
C HIS A 86 0.03 2.01 7.88
N LYS A 87 0.70 3.10 7.51
CA LYS A 87 0.54 3.77 6.21
C LYS A 87 0.91 2.86 5.04
N VAL A 88 2.00 2.11 5.15
CA VAL A 88 2.43 1.16 4.12
C VAL A 88 1.41 0.03 3.98
N THR A 89 0.89 -0.50 5.10
CA THR A 89 -0.16 -1.52 5.07
C THR A 89 -1.41 -1.01 4.35
N GLN A 90 -1.88 0.19 4.68
CA GLN A 90 -3.04 0.79 4.03
C GLN A 90 -2.80 1.00 2.53
N ARG A 91 -1.61 1.46 2.13
CA ARG A 91 -1.25 1.59 0.71
C ARG A 91 -1.34 0.25 -0.02
N PHE A 92 -0.89 -0.85 0.59
CA PHE A 92 -1.04 -2.17 -0.04
C PHE A 92 -2.48 -2.66 -0.07
N ILE A 93 -3.31 -2.33 0.93
CA ILE A 93 -4.75 -2.62 0.86
C ILE A 93 -5.36 -1.93 -0.37
N ASP A 94 -5.01 -0.67 -0.60
CA ASP A 94 -5.53 0.10 -1.73
C ASP A 94 -5.06 -0.50 -3.06
N ILE A 95 -3.77 -0.88 -3.17
CA ILE A 95 -3.22 -1.55 -4.36
C ILE A 95 -3.91 -2.89 -4.63
N ILE A 96 -4.08 -3.73 -3.61
CA ILE A 96 -4.70 -5.06 -3.79
C ILE A 96 -6.18 -4.91 -4.15
N SER A 97 -6.87 -3.91 -3.58
CA SER A 97 -8.25 -3.56 -3.94
C SER A 97 -8.34 -3.16 -5.42
N GLU A 98 -7.45 -2.27 -5.88
CA GLU A 98 -7.37 -1.88 -7.28
C GLU A 98 -7.08 -3.08 -8.21
N MET A 99 -6.20 -4.00 -7.79
CA MET A 99 -5.92 -5.23 -8.54
C MET A 99 -7.18 -6.11 -8.67
N ALA A 100 -7.97 -6.23 -7.61
CA ALA A 100 -9.23 -6.99 -7.60
C ALA A 100 -10.27 -6.34 -8.53
N GLU A 101 -10.46 -5.02 -8.43
CA GLU A 101 -11.37 -4.27 -9.29
C GLU A 101 -10.99 -4.38 -10.77
N LYS A 102 -9.69 -4.30 -11.08
CA LYS A 102 -9.16 -4.42 -12.44
C LYS A 102 -9.02 -5.86 -12.92
N ARG A 103 -9.47 -6.86 -12.13
CA ARG A 103 -9.41 -8.30 -12.45
C ARG A 103 -8.02 -8.76 -12.86
N GLN A 104 -6.99 -8.32 -12.13
CA GLN A 104 -5.60 -8.72 -12.35
C GLN A 104 -5.33 -10.13 -11.78
N GLU A 105 -6.11 -11.11 -12.25
CA GLU A 105 -6.16 -12.48 -11.73
C GLU A 105 -4.80 -13.17 -11.59
N PRO A 106 -3.85 -13.09 -12.55
CA PRO A 106 -2.56 -13.77 -12.39
C PRO A 106 -1.73 -13.21 -11.22
N ALA A 107 -1.78 -11.89 -11.02
CA ALA A 107 -1.05 -11.23 -9.96
C ALA A 107 -1.69 -11.51 -8.59
N LEU A 108 -3.03 -11.47 -8.51
CA LEU A 108 -3.76 -11.85 -7.31
C LEU A 108 -3.52 -13.32 -6.93
N LYS A 109 -3.59 -14.25 -7.89
CA LYS A 109 -3.29 -15.67 -7.61
C LYS A 109 -1.88 -15.87 -7.09
N SER A 110 -0.90 -15.14 -7.63
CA SER A 110 0.49 -15.18 -7.16
C SER A 110 0.61 -14.66 -5.72
N LEU A 111 -0.05 -13.54 -5.42
CA LEU A 111 -0.14 -12.98 -4.07
C LEU A 111 -0.77 -13.97 -3.07
N VAL A 112 -1.92 -14.55 -3.42
CA VAL A 112 -2.62 -15.55 -2.61
C VAL A 112 -1.72 -16.74 -2.30
N ALA A 113 -1.07 -17.31 -3.33
CA ALA A 113 -0.20 -18.45 -3.18
C ALA A 113 1.02 -18.14 -2.30
N MET A 114 1.59 -16.95 -2.46
CA MET A 114 2.72 -16.48 -1.65
C MET A 114 2.31 -16.33 -0.18
N CYS A 115 1.22 -15.62 0.10
CA CYS A 115 0.80 -15.33 1.47
C CYS A 115 0.34 -16.56 2.23
N ASN A 116 -0.39 -17.47 1.59
CA ASN A 116 -0.77 -18.74 2.21
C ASN A 116 0.42 -19.67 2.48
N ARG A 117 1.50 -19.57 1.69
CA ARG A 117 2.73 -20.33 1.94
C ARG A 117 3.52 -19.76 3.12
N GLN A 118 3.65 -18.44 3.21
CA GLN A 118 4.47 -17.79 4.23
C GLN A 118 3.76 -17.65 5.57
N PHE A 119 2.43 -17.47 5.54
CA PHE A 119 1.59 -17.24 6.72
C PHE A 119 0.39 -18.21 6.69
N PRO A 120 0.63 -19.52 6.95
CA PRO A 120 -0.41 -20.53 6.93
C PRO A 120 -1.41 -20.43 8.08
#